data_AF-A0A7Y0KMD4-F1
#
_entry.id   AF-A0A7Y0KMD4-F1
#
_cell.length_a   1.000
_cell.length_b   1.000
_cell.length_c   1.000
_cell.angle_alpha   90.00
_cell.angle_beta   90.00
_cell.angle_gamma   90.00
#
_symmetry.space_group_name_H-M   'P 1'
#
loop_
_entity.id
_entity.type
_entity.pdbx_description
1 polymer ?
#
loop_
_entity_poly.entity_id
_entity_poly.type
_entity_poly.pdbx_seq_one_letter_code
_entity_poly.pdbx_strand_id
1 'polypeptide(L)'
;MEPTDQEMYDQLLGYLAAQGSIVEDTEPGIVIIEEYDHRRLDQPLRLHLTAPEFGNRLREMGADAQYLRPDADPTDAAWGLFLVHLDEAVATARPGETELRLGRGGVDSVRPDGTRTPFPPEVQEYIELNEYYERLIQYYADRGELEIGIGNDVLTLYHIDGHAFAAPLRLRISSAVLRDQMRRAEDREAALQRIIEQIDQQVSRVDPRTTELELGTGGIVARTRAD
;
A
#
# COMPACT_ATOMS: atom_id res chain seq x y z
N MET A 1 24.58 -3.64 -16.39
CA MET A 1 25.21 -4.09 -15.13
C MET A 1 24.31 -3.55 -14.04
N GLU A 2 23.81 -4.39 -13.15
CA GLU A 2 22.97 -3.92 -12.05
C GLU A 2 23.83 -3.05 -11.11
N PRO A 3 23.34 -1.89 -10.64
CA PRO A 3 24.08 -1.07 -9.70
C PRO A 3 24.31 -1.82 -8.38
N THR A 4 25.44 -1.54 -7.75
CA THR A 4 25.76 -2.05 -6.41
C THR A 4 24.95 -1.30 -5.34
N ASP A 5 24.80 -1.92 -4.16
CA ASP A 5 24.12 -1.29 -3.02
C ASP A 5 24.72 0.09 -2.67
N GLN A 6 26.04 0.22 -2.79
CA GLN A 6 26.73 1.48 -2.55
C GLN A 6 26.41 2.52 -3.63
N GLU A 7 26.42 2.14 -4.91
CA GLU A 7 26.08 3.08 -6.01
C GLU A 7 24.65 3.60 -5.88
N MET A 8 23.69 2.72 -5.52
CA MET A 8 22.31 3.13 -5.25
C MET A 8 22.24 4.09 -4.06
N TYR A 9 22.96 3.80 -2.97
CA TYR A 9 22.98 4.65 -1.78
C TYR A 9 23.64 6.01 -2.06
N ASP A 10 24.74 6.04 -2.81
CA ASP A 10 25.40 7.28 -3.22
C ASP A 10 24.48 8.13 -4.11
N GLN A 11 23.68 7.49 -4.96
CA GLN A 11 22.63 8.17 -5.73
C GLN A 11 21.57 8.81 -4.81
N LEU A 12 21.18 8.15 -3.71
CA LEU A 12 20.25 8.71 -2.71
C LEU A 12 20.85 9.92 -2.02
N LEU A 13 22.10 9.82 -1.58
CA LEU A 13 22.80 10.95 -0.98
C LEU A 13 22.92 12.12 -1.98
N GLY A 14 23.24 11.83 -3.23
CA GLY A 14 23.29 12.85 -4.29
C GLY A 14 21.93 13.52 -4.53
N TYR A 15 20.85 12.75 -4.53
CA TYR A 15 19.48 13.27 -4.64
C TYR A 15 19.14 14.18 -3.45
N LEU A 16 19.34 13.72 -2.22
CA LEU A 16 19.06 14.49 -1.01
C LEU A 16 19.92 15.77 -0.92
N ALA A 17 21.20 15.68 -1.29
CA ALA A 17 22.06 16.86 -1.37
C ALA A 17 21.53 17.89 -2.37
N ALA A 18 21.02 17.45 -3.53
CA ALA A 18 20.42 18.33 -4.52
C ALA A 18 19.12 19.00 -4.04
N GLN A 19 18.39 18.36 -3.11
CA GLN A 19 17.21 18.91 -2.44
C GLN A 19 17.56 19.92 -1.32
N GLY A 20 18.85 20.14 -1.04
CA GLY A 20 19.34 20.99 0.06
C GLY A 20 19.45 20.27 1.40
N SER A 21 19.19 18.96 1.43
CA SER A 21 18.84 18.23 2.66
C SER A 21 20.00 17.85 3.57
N ILE A 22 21.21 17.66 3.05
CA ILE A 22 22.28 16.97 3.79
C ILE A 22 23.15 17.97 4.58
N VAL A 23 23.26 17.74 5.89
CA VAL A 23 24.35 18.28 6.74
C VAL A 23 25.33 17.15 7.07
N GLU A 24 26.63 17.44 6.97
CA GLU A 24 27.74 16.47 7.13
C GLU A 24 27.61 15.60 8.40
N ASP A 25 27.66 14.30 8.14
CA ASP A 25 27.98 13.12 8.96
C ASP A 25 28.01 13.30 10.49
N THR A 26 27.14 12.54 11.19
CA THR A 26 27.32 12.31 12.63
C THR A 26 27.35 10.82 12.99
N GLU A 27 26.70 9.92 12.24
CA GLU A 27 26.71 8.47 12.50
C GLU A 27 26.49 7.64 11.22
N PRO A 28 27.21 6.53 10.99
CA PRO A 28 26.98 5.64 9.86
C PRO A 28 25.52 5.15 9.79
N GLY A 29 24.91 5.25 8.61
CA GLY A 29 23.53 4.82 8.37
C GLY A 29 22.46 5.82 8.83
N ILE A 30 22.84 7.04 9.22
CA ILE A 30 21.88 8.11 9.53
C ILE A 30 22.17 9.32 8.63
N VAL A 31 21.15 9.72 7.87
CA VAL A 31 21.16 10.94 7.05
C VAL A 31 20.25 11.97 7.71
N ILE A 32 20.81 13.13 8.07
CA ILE A 32 20.02 14.25 8.60
C ILE A 32 19.47 15.06 7.43
N ILE A 33 18.17 15.32 7.46
CA ILE A 33 17.40 16.09 6.47
C ILE A 33 16.91 17.36 7.19
N GLU A 34 17.54 18.51 6.92
CA GLU A 34 17.09 19.81 7.46
C GLU A 34 16.22 20.61 6.48
N GLU A 35 16.36 20.31 5.19
CA GLU A 35 15.64 20.92 4.08
C GLU A 35 15.14 19.81 3.15
N TYR A 36 13.98 19.96 2.54
CA TYR A 36 13.48 19.02 1.53
C TYR A 36 12.56 19.79 0.55
N ASP A 37 12.63 19.49 -0.75
CA ASP A 37 11.96 20.28 -1.80
C ASP A 37 12.25 21.79 -1.67
N HIS A 38 13.50 22.15 -1.38
CA HIS A 38 13.97 23.52 -1.16
C HIS A 38 13.24 24.27 -0.03
N ARG A 39 12.65 23.54 0.92
CA ARG A 39 11.97 24.10 2.09
C ARG A 39 12.61 23.59 3.37
N ARG A 40 12.95 24.53 4.25
CA ARG A 40 13.42 24.20 5.59
C ARG A 40 12.32 23.50 6.36
N LEU A 41 12.65 22.37 6.98
CA LEU A 41 11.73 21.64 7.86
C LEU A 41 11.64 22.33 9.23
N ASP A 42 10.46 22.25 9.87
CA ASP A 42 10.26 22.80 11.22
C ASP A 42 11.18 22.14 12.26
N GLN A 43 11.48 20.86 12.04
CA GLN A 43 12.45 20.07 12.80
C GLN A 43 13.24 19.17 11.83
N PRO A 44 14.56 18.97 12.03
CA PRO A 44 15.31 18.03 11.22
C PRO A 44 14.77 16.61 11.34
N LEU A 45 14.75 15.88 10.22
CA LEU A 45 14.40 14.46 10.17
C LEU A 45 15.67 13.62 10.04
N ARG A 46 15.67 12.43 10.62
CA ARG A 46 16.81 11.48 10.59
C ARG A 46 16.41 10.25 9.81
N LEU A 47 16.91 10.09 8.59
CA LEU A 47 16.72 8.88 7.79
C LEU A 47 17.69 7.79 8.23
N HIS A 48 17.16 6.71 8.81
CA HIS A 48 17.91 5.53 9.21
C HIS A 48 17.94 4.54 8.05
N LEU A 49 19.08 4.49 7.38
CA LEU A 49 19.26 3.67 6.21
C LEU A 49 20.75 3.47 5.90
N THR A 50 21.19 2.22 5.86
CA THR A 50 22.52 1.85 5.33
C THR A 50 22.45 1.47 3.85
N ALA A 51 23.59 1.46 3.17
CA ALA A 51 23.64 1.04 1.76
C ALA A 51 23.09 -0.38 1.51
N PRO A 52 23.45 -1.42 2.30
CA PRO A 52 22.89 -2.75 2.12
C PRO A 52 21.37 -2.81 2.37
N GLU A 53 20.87 -2.10 3.39
CA GLU A 53 19.43 -2.03 3.66
C GLU A 53 18.67 -1.38 2.51
N PHE A 54 19.22 -0.31 1.94
CA PHE A 54 18.63 0.37 0.80
C PHE A 54 18.61 -0.50 -0.45
N GLY A 55 19.74 -1.11 -0.80
CA GLY A 55 19.84 -2.00 -1.96
C GLY A 55 18.88 -3.19 -1.86
N ASN A 56 18.79 -3.82 -0.68
CA ASN A 56 17.81 -4.88 -0.43
C ASN A 56 16.37 -4.39 -0.59
N ARG A 57 16.05 -3.21 -0.02
CA ARG A 57 14.70 -2.66 -0.09
C ARG A 57 14.27 -2.35 -1.53
N LEU A 58 15.16 -1.79 -2.35
CA LEU A 58 14.86 -1.52 -3.76
C LEU A 58 14.58 -2.82 -4.54
N ARG A 59 15.35 -3.87 -4.29
CA ARG A 59 15.10 -5.18 -4.92
C ARG A 59 13.77 -5.80 -4.49
N GLU A 60 13.39 -5.67 -3.22
CA GLU A 60 12.08 -6.12 -2.72
C GLU A 60 10.92 -5.34 -3.35
N MET A 61 11.07 -4.02 -3.51
CA MET A 61 10.04 -3.15 -4.09
C MET A 61 9.91 -3.28 -5.60
N GLY A 62 10.88 -3.91 -6.28
CA GLY A 62 10.94 -3.98 -7.75
C GLY A 62 9.68 -4.57 -8.38
N ALA A 63 9.15 -5.66 -7.82
CA ALA A 63 7.95 -6.31 -8.36
C ALA A 63 6.71 -5.42 -8.25
N ASP A 64 6.49 -4.82 -7.08
CA ASP A 64 5.36 -3.92 -6.83
C ASP A 64 5.46 -2.64 -7.67
N ALA A 65 6.67 -2.11 -7.84
CA ALA A 65 6.91 -0.90 -8.61
C ALA A 65 6.76 -1.13 -10.12
N GLN A 66 7.12 -2.31 -10.64
CA GLN A 66 6.92 -2.66 -12.04
C GLN A 66 5.44 -2.77 -12.42
N TYR A 67 4.57 -3.15 -11.49
CA TYR A 67 3.12 -3.10 -11.73
C TYR A 67 2.65 -1.66 -12.04
N LEU A 68 3.22 -0.66 -11.35
CA LEU A 68 2.90 0.75 -11.55
C LEU A 68 3.59 1.36 -12.77
N ARG A 69 4.75 0.83 -13.17
CA ARG A 69 5.54 1.28 -14.33
C ARG A 69 6.06 0.08 -15.15
N PRO A 70 5.21 -0.54 -15.99
CA PRO A 70 5.55 -1.79 -16.68
C PRO A 70 6.74 -1.68 -17.63
N ASP A 71 6.99 -0.50 -18.18
CA ASP A 71 8.06 -0.25 -19.16
C ASP A 71 9.39 0.18 -18.53
N ALA A 72 9.46 0.30 -17.20
CA ALA A 72 10.68 0.72 -16.49
C ALA A 72 11.52 -0.49 -16.04
N ASP A 73 12.84 -0.28 -15.95
CA ASP A 73 13.73 -1.22 -15.26
C ASP A 73 13.24 -1.42 -13.81
N PRO A 74 13.24 -2.64 -13.24
CA PRO A 74 12.75 -2.87 -11.89
C PRO A 74 13.39 -1.99 -10.83
N THR A 75 14.71 -1.73 -10.97
CA THR A 75 15.47 -0.90 -10.03
C THR A 75 15.04 0.56 -10.15
N ASP A 76 14.88 1.07 -11.37
CA ASP A 76 14.43 2.44 -11.62
C ASP A 76 12.97 2.66 -11.17
N ALA A 77 12.12 1.65 -11.36
CA ALA A 77 10.74 1.67 -10.87
C ALA A 77 10.72 1.71 -9.34
N ALA A 78 11.46 0.81 -8.68
CA ALA A 78 11.58 0.76 -7.22
C ALA A 78 12.15 2.05 -6.64
N TRP A 79 13.16 2.62 -7.30
CA TRP A 79 13.74 3.91 -6.93
C TRP A 79 12.69 5.02 -6.95
N GLY A 80 11.91 5.12 -8.02
CA GLY A 80 10.82 6.09 -8.12
C GLY A 80 9.77 5.91 -7.02
N LEU A 81 9.37 4.67 -6.75
CA LEU A 81 8.40 4.36 -5.69
C LEU A 81 8.96 4.68 -4.29
N PHE A 82 10.24 4.38 -4.05
CA PHE A 82 10.91 4.75 -2.80
C PHE A 82 10.90 6.27 -2.58
N LEU A 83 11.23 7.06 -3.61
CA LEU A 83 11.21 8.52 -3.50
C LEU A 83 9.81 9.06 -3.21
N VAL A 84 8.75 8.45 -3.77
CA VAL A 84 7.36 8.81 -3.45
C VAL A 84 7.08 8.58 -1.96
N HIS A 85 7.46 7.43 -1.41
CA HIS A 85 7.25 7.17 0.01
C HIS A 85 8.11 8.04 0.92
N LEU A 86 9.32 8.39 0.50
CA LEU A 86 10.15 9.34 1.24
C LEU A 86 9.51 10.74 1.26
N ASP A 87 9.03 11.22 0.12
CA ASP A 87 8.33 12.51 0.01
C ASP A 87 7.07 12.52 0.88
N GLU A 88 6.25 11.46 0.80
CA GLU A 88 5.07 11.29 1.65
C GLU A 88 5.43 11.31 3.14
N ALA A 89 6.46 10.56 3.55
CA ALA A 89 6.88 10.48 4.96
C ALA A 89 7.40 11.82 5.47
N VAL A 90 8.15 12.57 4.66
CA VAL A 90 8.62 13.92 5.02
C VAL A 90 7.45 14.89 5.09
N ALA A 91 6.55 14.89 4.11
CA ALA A 91 5.43 15.82 4.03
C ALA A 91 4.36 15.58 5.11
N THR A 92 4.24 14.34 5.59
CA THR A 92 3.21 13.95 6.56
C THR A 92 3.74 13.74 7.98
N ALA A 93 5.06 13.91 8.19
CA ALA A 93 5.69 13.81 9.49
C ALA A 93 5.01 14.69 10.54
N ARG A 94 4.62 14.07 11.65
CA ARG A 94 3.90 14.78 12.73
C ARG A 94 4.84 15.40 13.75
N PRO A 95 4.34 16.34 14.57
CA PRO A 95 5.11 16.83 15.71
C PRO A 95 5.65 15.68 16.59
N GLY A 96 6.96 15.65 16.77
CA GLY A 96 7.67 14.61 17.51
C GLY A 96 8.04 13.34 16.72
N GLU A 97 7.59 13.18 15.47
CA GLU A 97 8.10 12.15 14.56
C GLU A 97 9.34 12.69 13.82
N THR A 98 10.51 12.42 14.37
CA THR A 98 11.80 12.93 13.88
C THR A 98 12.64 11.88 13.16
N GLU A 99 12.22 10.62 13.17
CA GLU A 99 12.96 9.52 12.56
C GLU A 99 12.22 9.03 11.32
N LEU A 100 12.93 8.88 10.21
CA LEU A 100 12.44 8.22 9.00
C LEU A 100 13.07 6.83 8.95
N ARG A 101 12.24 5.79 8.82
CA ARG A 101 12.69 4.40 8.82
C ARG A 101 12.04 3.63 7.68
N LEU A 102 12.71 2.57 7.22
CA LEU A 102 12.10 1.62 6.32
C LEU A 102 10.91 0.93 7.00
N GLY A 103 9.80 0.87 6.29
CA GLY A 103 8.59 0.20 6.73
C GLY A 103 7.92 -0.58 5.62
N ARG A 104 6.76 -1.18 5.93
CA ARG A 104 6.04 -2.04 4.99
C ARG A 104 5.70 -1.31 3.69
N GLY A 105 5.26 -0.06 3.81
CA GLY A 105 4.94 0.82 2.69
C GLY A 105 6.12 1.62 2.14
N GLY A 106 7.39 1.30 2.44
CA GLY A 106 8.54 2.06 1.94
C GLY A 106 9.25 2.82 3.05
N VAL A 107 8.84 4.05 3.33
CA VAL A 107 9.45 4.92 4.36
C VAL A 107 8.35 5.46 5.27
N ASP A 108 8.60 5.44 6.58
CA ASP A 108 7.67 5.92 7.59
C ASP A 108 8.31 6.98 8.49
N SER A 109 7.54 7.99 8.87
CA SER A 109 7.88 8.89 9.98
C SER A 109 7.47 8.27 11.32
N VAL A 110 8.43 8.21 12.26
CA VAL A 110 8.23 7.68 13.60
C VAL A 110 8.91 8.57 14.64
N ARG A 111 8.49 8.42 15.89
CA ARG A 111 9.15 9.01 17.05
C ARG A 111 10.50 8.32 17.32
N PRO A 112 11.39 8.92 18.12
CA PRO A 112 12.66 8.29 18.52
C PRO A 112 12.53 6.90 19.17
N ASP A 113 11.40 6.61 19.83
CA ASP A 113 11.10 5.31 20.43
C ASP A 113 10.56 4.27 19.42
N GLY A 114 10.47 4.63 18.14
CA GLY A 114 9.95 3.79 17.06
C GLY A 114 8.43 3.77 16.96
N THR A 115 7.70 4.48 17.83
CA THR A 115 6.23 4.56 17.75
C THR A 115 5.79 5.64 16.76
N ARG A 116 4.62 5.46 16.14
CA ARG A 116 3.97 6.54 15.39
C ARG A 116 3.10 7.38 16.30
N THR A 117 2.92 8.64 15.94
CA THR A 117 1.86 9.45 16.50
C THR A 117 0.53 8.85 16.07
N PRO A 118 -0.32 8.42 17.04
CA PRO A 118 -1.61 7.84 16.71
C PRO A 118 -2.37 8.79 15.80
N PHE A 119 -2.96 8.25 14.74
CA PHE A 119 -3.93 9.00 13.96
C PHE A 119 -5.09 9.40 14.88
N PRO A 120 -5.75 10.55 14.62
CA PRO A 120 -7.06 10.81 15.21
C PRO A 120 -7.95 9.56 15.02
N PRO A 121 -8.80 9.20 16.00
CA PRO A 121 -9.58 7.95 15.92
C PRO A 121 -10.33 7.78 14.60
N GLU A 122 -10.89 8.87 14.04
CA GLU A 122 -11.54 8.86 12.74
C GLU A 122 -10.62 8.49 11.55
N VAL A 123 -9.35 8.88 11.59
CA VAL A 123 -8.37 8.56 10.54
C VAL A 123 -7.76 7.18 10.76
N GLN A 124 -7.52 6.80 12.02
CA GLN A 124 -7.06 5.46 12.37
C GLN A 124 -8.03 4.39 11.86
N GLU A 125 -9.32 4.63 12.03
CA GLU A 125 -10.36 3.71 11.54
C GLU A 125 -10.40 3.65 10.01
N TYR A 126 -10.13 4.76 9.32
CA TYR A 126 -10.05 4.78 7.86
C TYR A 126 -8.85 3.96 7.35
N ILE A 127 -7.69 4.07 8.02
CA ILE A 127 -6.49 3.30 7.68
C ILE A 127 -6.73 1.81 7.89
N GLU A 128 -7.25 1.42 9.06
CA GLU A 128 -7.57 0.01 9.35
C GLU A 128 -8.56 -0.56 8.33
N LEU A 129 -9.55 0.24 7.91
CA LEU A 129 -10.50 -0.18 6.87
C LEU A 129 -9.81 -0.37 5.51
N ASN A 130 -8.91 0.54 5.12
CA ASN A 130 -8.15 0.42 3.88
C ASN A 130 -7.24 -0.82 3.90
N GLU A 131 -6.60 -1.14 5.02
CA GLU A 131 -5.80 -2.37 5.16
C GLU A 131 -6.65 -3.63 4.92
N TYR A 132 -7.89 -3.67 5.44
CA TYR A 132 -8.79 -4.79 5.16
C TYR A 132 -9.21 -4.86 3.68
N TYR A 133 -9.42 -3.70 3.03
CA TYR A 133 -9.69 -3.63 1.60
C TYR A 133 -8.53 -4.16 0.76
N GLU A 134 -7.32 -3.70 1.03
CA GLU A 134 -6.10 -4.12 0.33
C GLU A 134 -5.87 -5.62 0.46
N ARG A 135 -6.11 -6.19 1.65
CA ARG A 135 -5.99 -7.63 1.85
C ARG A 135 -7.01 -8.43 1.07
N LEU A 136 -8.24 -7.93 0.97
CA LEU A 136 -9.28 -8.56 0.15
C LEU A 136 -8.93 -8.48 -1.34
N ILE A 137 -8.39 -7.34 -1.79
CA ILE A 137 -7.87 -7.17 -3.15
C ILE A 137 -6.76 -8.18 -3.42
N GLN A 138 -5.74 -8.23 -2.56
CA GLN A 138 -4.60 -9.13 -2.70
C GLN A 138 -5.04 -10.59 -2.78
N TYR A 139 -5.98 -10.99 -1.92
CA TYR A 139 -6.52 -12.35 -1.91
C TYR A 139 -7.08 -12.79 -3.27
N TYR A 140 -7.79 -11.90 -3.97
CA TYR A 140 -8.34 -12.21 -5.30
C TYR A 140 -7.30 -12.05 -6.42
N ALA A 141 -6.35 -11.11 -6.28
CA ALA A 141 -5.24 -10.96 -7.21
C ALA A 141 -4.35 -12.22 -7.24
N ASP A 142 -4.09 -12.84 -6.09
CA ASP A 142 -3.28 -14.07 -5.98
C ASP A 142 -3.94 -15.29 -6.65
N ARG A 143 -5.26 -15.25 -6.88
CA ARG A 143 -6.06 -16.39 -7.38
C ARG A 143 -6.45 -16.27 -8.85
N GLY A 144 -6.14 -15.18 -9.52
CA GLY A 144 -6.47 -15.03 -10.94
C GLY A 144 -6.23 -13.64 -11.51
N GLU A 145 -6.67 -13.45 -12.75
CA GLU A 145 -6.59 -12.17 -13.42
C GLU A 145 -7.68 -11.22 -12.87
N LEU A 146 -7.21 -10.26 -12.08
CA LEU A 146 -8.00 -9.21 -11.45
C LEU A 146 -7.74 -7.87 -12.17
N GLU A 147 -8.80 -7.16 -12.53
CA GLU A 147 -8.69 -5.72 -12.85
C GLU A 147 -9.37 -4.93 -11.74
N ILE A 148 -8.58 -4.10 -11.05
CA ILE A 148 -9.06 -3.28 -9.95
C ILE A 148 -9.47 -1.92 -10.52
N GLY A 149 -10.77 -1.62 -10.46
CA GLY A 149 -11.26 -0.26 -10.68
C GLY A 149 -11.06 0.58 -9.42
N ILE A 150 -9.87 1.16 -9.24
CA ILE A 150 -9.56 2.03 -8.10
C ILE A 150 -10.43 3.28 -8.20
N GLY A 151 -11.51 3.34 -7.42
CA GLY A 151 -12.37 4.52 -7.30
C GLY A 151 -13.84 4.28 -6.95
N ASN A 152 -14.35 3.04 -7.00
CA ASN A 152 -15.80 2.81 -6.90
C ASN A 152 -16.26 1.67 -5.98
N ASP A 153 -15.45 1.21 -5.01
CA ASP A 153 -15.84 0.06 -4.16
C ASP A 153 -16.13 -1.20 -5.02
N VAL A 154 -15.50 -1.35 -6.19
CA VAL A 154 -15.78 -2.42 -7.16
C VAL A 154 -14.50 -3.12 -7.61
N LEU A 155 -14.45 -4.43 -7.42
CA LEU A 155 -13.44 -5.32 -7.99
C LEU A 155 -14.01 -5.98 -9.24
N THR A 156 -13.24 -6.08 -10.32
CA THR A 156 -13.67 -6.76 -11.54
C THR A 156 -12.87 -8.03 -11.73
N LEU A 157 -13.55 -9.17 -11.66
CA LEU A 157 -12.95 -10.50 -11.81
C LEU A 157 -13.16 -11.01 -13.25
N TYR A 158 -12.08 -11.39 -13.92
CA TYR A 158 -12.14 -12.06 -15.22
C TYR A 158 -11.93 -13.57 -15.09
N HIS A 159 -11.03 -13.94 -14.19
CA HIS A 159 -10.67 -15.31 -13.89
C HIS A 159 -10.50 -15.51 -12.39
N ILE A 160 -10.91 -16.66 -11.87
CA ILE A 160 -10.61 -17.08 -10.49
C ILE A 160 -10.36 -18.59 -10.46
N ASP A 161 -9.24 -19.03 -9.88
CA ASP A 161 -8.83 -20.44 -9.79
C ASP A 161 -8.90 -21.20 -11.13
N GLY A 162 -8.55 -20.53 -12.23
CA GLY A 162 -8.62 -21.10 -13.59
C GLY A 162 -10.03 -21.17 -14.19
N HIS A 163 -11.06 -20.66 -13.50
CA HIS A 163 -12.41 -20.48 -14.05
C HIS A 163 -12.55 -19.10 -14.68
N ALA A 164 -12.80 -19.07 -16.00
CA ALA A 164 -13.11 -17.86 -16.74
C ALA A 164 -14.60 -17.52 -16.64
N PHE A 165 -14.93 -16.26 -16.37
CA PHE A 165 -16.31 -15.79 -16.44
C PHE A 165 -16.69 -15.43 -17.87
N ALA A 166 -17.94 -15.74 -18.28
CA ALA A 166 -18.45 -15.39 -19.61
C ALA A 166 -18.56 -13.87 -19.84
N ALA A 167 -18.73 -13.12 -18.75
CA ALA A 167 -18.60 -11.68 -18.67
C ALA A 167 -17.91 -11.34 -17.34
N PRO A 168 -17.16 -10.22 -17.24
CA PRO A 168 -16.44 -9.89 -16.01
C PRO A 168 -17.40 -9.75 -14.82
N LEU A 169 -17.09 -10.44 -13.73
CA LEU A 169 -17.89 -10.41 -12.51
C LEU A 169 -17.48 -9.20 -11.67
N ARG A 170 -18.41 -8.30 -11.41
CA ARG A 170 -18.17 -7.10 -10.60
C ARG A 170 -18.53 -7.37 -9.15
N LEU A 171 -17.55 -7.39 -8.26
CA LEU A 171 -17.76 -7.47 -6.82
C LEU A 171 -17.82 -6.06 -6.25
N ARG A 172 -19.01 -5.61 -5.85
CA ARG A 172 -19.20 -4.33 -5.18
C ARG A 172 -19.12 -4.52 -3.67
N ILE A 173 -18.08 -3.98 -3.06
CA ILE A 173 -17.81 -4.08 -1.63
C ILE A 173 -17.87 -2.68 -1.07
N SER A 174 -19.00 -2.31 -0.46
CA SER A 174 -19.18 -0.94 0.03
C SER A 174 -18.30 -0.68 1.26
N SER A 175 -17.53 0.41 1.22
CA SER A 175 -16.70 0.86 2.33
C SER A 175 -17.49 1.05 3.63
N ALA A 176 -18.74 1.49 3.53
CA ALA A 176 -19.63 1.63 4.68
C ALA A 176 -20.06 0.28 5.26
N VAL A 177 -20.37 -0.71 4.42
CA VAL A 177 -20.80 -2.04 4.86
C VAL A 177 -19.64 -2.81 5.48
N LEU A 178 -18.47 -2.79 4.84
CA LEU A 178 -17.27 -3.44 5.39
C LEU A 178 -16.93 -2.85 6.76
N ARG A 179 -16.94 -1.51 6.88
CA ARG A 179 -16.70 -0.80 8.14
C ARG A 179 -17.68 -1.22 9.24
N ASP A 180 -18.97 -1.24 8.93
CA ASP A 180 -20.02 -1.61 9.88
C ASP A 180 -19.86 -3.06 10.37
N GLN A 181 -19.51 -3.99 9.47
CA GLN A 181 -19.22 -5.38 9.83
C GLN A 181 -17.95 -5.51 10.69
N MET A 182 -16.88 -4.79 10.35
CA MET A 182 -15.63 -4.80 11.14
C MET A 182 -15.81 -4.19 12.53
N ARG A 183 -16.58 -3.10 12.66
CA ARG A 183 -16.88 -2.47 13.95
C ARG A 183 -17.66 -3.37 14.90
N ARG A 184 -18.56 -4.19 14.37
CA ARG A 184 -19.40 -5.10 15.16
C ARG A 184 -18.70 -6.40 15.55
N ALA A 185 -17.57 -6.72 14.93
CA ALA A 185 -16.86 -7.94 15.17
C ALA A 185 -16.01 -7.85 16.45
N GLU A 186 -16.12 -8.87 17.31
CA GLU A 186 -15.19 -9.05 18.44
C GLU A 186 -13.77 -9.37 17.96
N ASP A 187 -13.68 -10.11 16.85
CA ASP A 187 -12.45 -10.43 16.14
C ASP A 187 -12.59 -10.00 14.68
N ARG A 188 -11.89 -8.93 14.31
CA ARG A 188 -11.92 -8.32 12.98
C ARG A 188 -11.25 -9.20 11.93
N GLU A 189 -10.24 -9.97 12.31
CA GLU A 189 -9.53 -10.87 11.41
C GLU A 189 -10.45 -12.03 11.00
N ALA A 190 -11.08 -12.66 11.99
CA ALA A 190 -12.09 -13.68 11.76
C ALA A 190 -13.29 -13.12 10.96
N ALA A 191 -13.62 -11.84 11.14
CA ALA A 191 -14.67 -11.19 10.36
C ALA A 191 -14.30 -11.01 8.89
N LEU A 192 -13.08 -10.53 8.59
CA LEU A 192 -12.59 -10.43 7.21
C LEU A 192 -12.59 -11.82 6.54
N GLN A 193 -12.10 -12.85 7.24
CA GLN A 193 -12.08 -14.22 6.72
C GLN A 193 -13.49 -14.73 6.40
N ARG A 194 -14.48 -14.46 7.26
CA ARG A 194 -15.89 -14.81 6.97
C ARG A 194 -16.44 -14.08 5.75
N ILE A 195 -16.06 -12.82 5.53
CA ILE A 195 -16.47 -12.07 4.34
C ILE A 195 -15.90 -12.73 3.08
N ILE A 196 -14.61 -13.05 3.10
CA ILE A 196 -13.94 -13.76 1.99
C ILE A 196 -14.66 -15.09 1.70
N GLU A 197 -14.92 -15.90 2.71
CA GLU A 197 -15.64 -17.17 2.57
C GLU A 197 -17.04 -17.01 2.00
N GLN A 198 -17.76 -15.95 2.39
CA GLN A 198 -19.07 -15.64 1.83
C GLN A 198 -18.97 -15.27 0.36
N ILE A 199 -18.00 -14.43 -0.02
CA ILE A 199 -17.79 -14.04 -1.43
C ILE A 199 -17.48 -15.29 -2.25
N ASP A 200 -16.55 -16.13 -1.80
CA ASP A 200 -16.16 -17.37 -2.48
C ASP A 200 -17.33 -18.33 -2.69
N GLN A 201 -18.17 -18.50 -1.66
CA GLN A 201 -19.37 -19.32 -1.77
C GLN A 201 -20.35 -18.78 -2.82
N GLN A 202 -20.47 -17.45 -2.96
CA GLN A 202 -21.35 -16.85 -3.97
C GLN A 202 -20.73 -16.93 -5.36
N VAL A 203 -19.43 -16.63 -5.50
CA VAL A 203 -18.69 -16.72 -6.76
C VAL A 203 -18.76 -18.15 -7.32
N SER A 204 -18.62 -19.17 -6.47
CA SER A 204 -18.72 -20.58 -6.86
C SER A 204 -20.13 -21.02 -7.30
N ARG A 205 -21.16 -20.25 -6.94
CA ARG A 205 -22.58 -20.54 -7.23
C ARG A 205 -23.18 -19.59 -8.25
N VAL A 206 -22.40 -18.63 -8.75
CA VAL A 206 -22.88 -17.58 -9.62
C VAL A 206 -23.33 -18.17 -10.95
N ASP A 207 -24.57 -17.87 -11.33
CA ASP A 207 -25.07 -18.19 -12.68
C ASP A 207 -24.19 -17.48 -13.71
N PRO A 208 -23.82 -18.11 -14.84
CA PRO A 208 -23.00 -17.50 -15.89
C PRO A 208 -23.52 -16.14 -16.43
N ARG A 209 -24.79 -15.80 -16.20
CA ARG A 209 -25.41 -14.52 -16.56
C ARG A 209 -25.28 -13.44 -15.48
N THR A 210 -24.84 -13.80 -14.28
CA THR A 210 -24.63 -12.85 -13.19
C THR A 210 -23.39 -12.02 -13.49
N THR A 211 -23.56 -10.70 -13.52
CA THR A 211 -22.49 -9.77 -13.83
C THR A 211 -22.04 -8.98 -12.60
N GLU A 212 -22.79 -9.06 -11.49
CA GLU A 212 -22.49 -8.28 -10.28
C GLU A 212 -22.87 -9.06 -9.00
N LEU A 213 -21.97 -9.03 -8.01
CA LEU A 213 -22.24 -9.39 -6.63
C LEU A 213 -22.05 -8.15 -5.76
N GLU A 214 -22.91 -7.95 -4.77
CA GLU A 214 -22.82 -6.82 -3.86
C GLU A 214 -22.80 -7.29 -2.40
N LEU A 215 -21.80 -6.83 -1.64
CA LEU A 215 -21.77 -7.00 -0.19
C LEU A 215 -22.72 -5.99 0.47
N GLY A 216 -23.84 -6.49 0.99
CA GLY A 216 -24.82 -5.72 1.76
C GLY A 216 -24.73 -5.98 3.27
N THR A 217 -25.51 -5.22 4.03
CA THR A 217 -25.61 -5.35 5.50
C THR A 217 -26.18 -6.71 5.95
N GLY A 218 -26.93 -7.39 5.10
CA GLY A 218 -27.49 -8.73 5.34
C GLY A 218 -26.72 -9.89 4.70
N GLY A 219 -25.54 -9.63 4.13
CA GLY A 219 -24.77 -10.60 3.34
C GLY A 219 -24.68 -10.22 1.86
N ILE A 220 -24.20 -11.16 1.05
CA ILE A 220 -23.94 -10.91 -0.37
C ILE A 220 -25.18 -11.18 -1.21
N VAL A 221 -25.49 -10.24 -2.10
CA VAL A 221 -26.62 -10.32 -3.02
C VAL A 221 -26.11 -10.37 -4.45
N ALA A 222 -26.55 -11.38 -5.21
CA ALA A 222 -26.29 -11.46 -6.65
C ALA A 222 -27.26 -10.59 -7.44
N ARG A 223 -26.73 -9.83 -8.40
CA ARG A 223 -27.53 -9.04 -9.34
C ARG A 223 -27.26 -9.50 -10.77
N THR A 224 -28.32 -9.95 -11.43
CA THR A 224 -28.31 -10.27 -12.86
C THR A 224 -28.70 -9.02 -13.65
N ARG A 225 -27.96 -8.71 -14.71
CA ARG A 225 -28.36 -7.63 -15.62
C ARG A 225 -29.71 -8.01 -16.26
N ALA A 226 -30.71 -7.14 -16.17
CA ALA A 226 -31.91 -7.29 -16.96
C ALA A 226 -31.54 -7.01 -18.43
N ASP A 227 -31.87 -7.95 -19.32
CA ASP A 227 -31.75 -7.81 -20.77
C ASP A 227 -32.55 -6.60 -21.30
#